data_AF-A0A974VQ95-F1
#
_entry.id   AF-A0A974VQ95-F1
#
_cell.length_a   1.000
_cell.length_b   1.000
_cell.length_c   1.000
_cell.angle_alpha   90.00
_cell.angle_beta   90.00
_cell.angle_gamma   90.00
#
_symmetry.space_group_name_H-M   'P 1'
#
loop_
_entity.id
_entity.type
_entity.pdbx_description
1 polymer ?
#
loop_
_entity_poly.entity_id
_entity_poly.type
_entity_poly.pdbx_seq_one_letter_code
_entity_poly.pdbx_strand_id
1 'polypeptide(L)'
;MAEGFTRTTAGYVAVFEPEEVQLLTKLFEDVALTLEPEAAQHEDEFARLLGIKADAAAPTDAAVLRMLPVASDDPEVADEFRKFTELGLREQKMRALTQASMDVHSGRVVLNQEKARVWAGALNDVRLTLGTRLNLKTDEDSARLEKLYSDPESVEDIEGYMALLYNFTTWLQETLMSSMLESLDLAENDANR
;
A
#
# COMPACT_ATOMS: atom_id res chain seq x y z
N MET A 1 -11.13 9.29 -16.97
CA MET A 1 -10.72 9.78 -15.64
C MET A 1 -11.43 8.96 -14.58
N ALA A 2 -10.66 8.32 -13.70
CA ALA A 2 -11.15 7.56 -12.56
C ALA A 2 -12.21 8.32 -11.75
N GLU A 3 -13.21 7.58 -11.28
CA GLU A 3 -14.09 8.01 -10.22
C GLU A 3 -13.56 7.45 -8.89
N GLY A 4 -13.05 8.34 -8.03
CA GLY A 4 -12.51 7.97 -6.72
C GLY A 4 -13.57 7.37 -5.80
N PHE A 5 -13.16 6.90 -4.64
CA PHE A 5 -14.07 6.24 -3.71
C PHE A 5 -15.13 7.20 -3.19
N THR A 6 -16.39 6.78 -3.31
CA THR A 6 -17.56 7.44 -2.73
C THR A 6 -18.34 6.48 -1.86
N ARG A 7 -19.00 6.98 -0.83
CA ARG A 7 -19.88 6.19 0.03
C ARG A 7 -21.24 5.95 -0.64
N THR A 8 -21.67 4.69 -0.65
CA THR A 8 -22.97 4.24 -1.16
C THR A 8 -23.65 3.31 -0.16
N THR A 9 -24.89 2.90 -0.44
CA THR A 9 -25.59 1.88 0.35
C THR A 9 -24.92 0.50 0.28
N ALA A 10 -24.14 0.23 -0.77
CA ALA A 10 -23.41 -1.03 -0.96
C ALA A 10 -22.01 -1.03 -0.31
N GLY A 11 -21.59 0.10 0.27
CA GLY A 11 -20.23 0.32 0.78
C GLY A 11 -19.52 1.44 0.01
N TYR A 12 -18.18 1.37 -0.03
CA TYR A 12 -17.33 2.34 -0.74
C TYR A 12 -17.13 1.89 -2.18
N VAL A 13 -17.41 2.76 -3.13
CA VAL A 13 -17.41 2.42 -4.56
C VAL A 13 -16.47 3.34 -5.32
N ALA A 14 -15.61 2.76 -6.15
CA ALA A 14 -14.78 3.45 -7.13
C ALA A 14 -14.93 2.78 -8.50
N VAL A 15 -14.75 3.55 -9.57
CA VAL A 15 -14.82 3.07 -10.95
C VAL A 15 -13.56 3.52 -11.69
N PHE A 16 -12.94 2.59 -12.41
CA PHE A 16 -11.67 2.76 -13.09
C PHE A 16 -11.81 2.47 -14.58
N GLU A 17 -11.12 3.25 -15.40
CA GLU A 17 -10.95 3.00 -16.83
C GLU A 17 -10.00 1.82 -17.09
N PRO A 18 -10.06 1.15 -18.26
CA PRO A 18 -9.22 -0.02 -18.55
C PRO A 18 -7.71 0.20 -18.36
N GLU A 19 -7.23 1.41 -18.64
CA GLU A 19 -5.83 1.82 -18.46
C GLU A 19 -5.47 1.92 -16.97
N GLU A 20 -6.37 2.47 -16.16
CA GLU A 20 -6.22 2.61 -14.71
C GLU A 20 -6.29 1.24 -14.02
N VAL A 21 -7.16 0.34 -14.51
CA VAL A 21 -7.22 -1.06 -14.08
C VAL A 21 -5.87 -1.75 -14.29
N GLN A 22 -5.29 -1.65 -15.49
CA GLN A 22 -3.99 -2.25 -15.79
C GLN A 22 -2.88 -1.66 -14.92
N LEU A 23 -2.88 -0.34 -14.75
CA LEU A 23 -1.90 0.40 -13.96
C LEU A 23 -1.95 -0.02 -12.48
N LEU A 24 -3.13 -0.02 -11.85
CA LEU A 24 -3.29 -0.40 -10.46
C LEU A 24 -2.98 -1.89 -10.23
N THR A 25 -3.43 -2.76 -11.13
CA THR A 25 -3.11 -4.20 -11.10
C THR A 25 -1.61 -4.40 -11.05
N LYS A 26 -0.87 -3.76 -11.97
CA LYS A 26 0.58 -3.85 -12.04
C LYS A 26 1.27 -3.26 -10.80
N LEU A 27 0.82 -2.10 -10.30
CA LEU A 27 1.38 -1.50 -9.09
C LEU A 27 1.24 -2.43 -7.87
N PHE A 28 0.07 -3.02 -7.68
CA PHE A 28 -0.15 -3.95 -6.57
C PHE A 28 0.70 -5.23 -6.72
N GLU A 29 0.82 -5.76 -7.94
CA GLU A 29 1.66 -6.93 -8.22
C GLU A 29 3.15 -6.64 -8.00
N ASP A 30 3.68 -5.54 -8.54
CA ASP A 30 5.09 -5.15 -8.41
C ASP A 30 5.49 -4.93 -6.94
N VAL A 31 4.60 -4.33 -6.14
CA VAL A 31 4.83 -4.11 -4.71
C VAL A 31 4.71 -5.42 -3.92
N ALA A 32 3.79 -6.32 -4.30
CA ALA A 32 3.70 -7.65 -3.70
C ALA A 32 4.97 -8.47 -3.96
N LEU A 33 5.49 -8.43 -5.20
CA LEU A 33 6.77 -9.06 -5.57
C LEU A 33 7.94 -8.49 -4.78
N THR A 34 7.95 -7.18 -4.52
CA THR A 34 8.99 -6.52 -3.70
C THR A 34 8.97 -7.03 -2.24
N LEU A 35 7.82 -7.49 -1.75
CA LEU A 35 7.67 -8.03 -0.39
C LEU A 35 7.98 -9.52 -0.28
N GLU A 36 8.20 -10.23 -1.41
CA GLU A 36 8.63 -11.61 -1.36
C GLU A 36 9.94 -11.72 -0.56
N PRO A 37 10.04 -12.67 0.38
CA PRO A 37 11.27 -12.86 1.13
C PRO A 37 12.40 -13.21 0.15
N GLU A 38 13.54 -12.56 0.31
CA GLU A 38 14.77 -12.98 -0.38
C GLU A 38 14.97 -14.46 -0.06
N ALA A 39 14.98 -15.32 -1.08
CA ALA A 39 15.02 -16.76 -0.89
C ALA A 39 16.27 -17.14 -0.09
N ALA A 40 16.10 -17.37 1.22
CA ALA A 40 17.13 -17.97 2.03
C ALA A 40 17.28 -19.39 1.51
N GLN A 41 18.31 -19.64 0.68
CA GLN A 41 18.62 -20.93 0.08
C GLN A 41 18.85 -22.05 1.12
N HIS A 42 18.78 -21.72 2.41
CA HIS A 42 19.00 -22.58 3.57
C HIS A 42 18.00 -22.32 4.72
N GLU A 43 16.78 -21.88 4.44
CA GLU A 43 15.78 -21.76 5.51
C GLU A 43 15.27 -23.16 5.93
N ASP A 44 15.31 -23.43 7.25
CA ASP A 44 14.79 -24.66 7.84
C ASP A 44 13.27 -24.76 7.58
N GLU A 45 12.81 -25.87 6.99
CA GLU A 45 11.40 -26.15 6.70
C GLU A 45 10.52 -26.02 7.96
N PHE A 46 11.05 -26.38 9.12
CA PHE A 46 10.36 -26.24 10.40
C PHE A 46 10.22 -24.78 10.84
N ALA A 47 11.26 -23.96 10.63
CA ALA A 47 11.21 -22.53 10.93
C ALA A 47 10.16 -21.82 10.05
N ARG A 48 10.08 -22.20 8.76
CA ARG A 48 9.06 -21.69 7.83
C ARG A 48 7.65 -22.06 8.28
N LEU A 49 7.43 -23.31 8.71
CA LEU A 49 6.13 -23.75 9.22
C LEU A 49 5.68 -22.96 10.46
N LEU A 50 6.63 -22.54 11.29
CA LEU A 50 6.38 -21.72 12.48
C LEU A 50 6.28 -20.22 12.18
N GLY A 51 6.50 -19.77 10.95
CA GLY A 51 6.51 -18.35 10.60
C GLY A 51 7.74 -17.59 11.12
N ILE A 52 8.83 -18.30 11.45
CA ILE A 52 10.02 -17.73 12.09
C ILE A 52 11.13 -17.58 11.04
N LYS A 53 11.68 -16.36 10.94
CA LYS A 53 12.83 -16.08 10.08
C LYS A 53 14.10 -16.65 10.72
N ALA A 54 14.92 -17.38 9.95
CA ALA A 54 16.17 -17.94 10.47
C ALA A 54 17.25 -16.87 10.69
N ASP A 55 17.29 -15.88 9.79
CA ASP A 55 18.19 -14.72 9.84
C ASP A 55 17.38 -13.45 10.16
N ALA A 56 17.65 -12.81 11.31
CA ALA A 56 16.97 -11.59 11.72
C ALA A 56 17.46 -10.33 11.01
N ALA A 57 18.42 -10.45 10.07
CA ALA A 57 18.97 -9.34 9.31
C ALA A 57 17.86 -8.48 8.70
N ALA A 58 18.04 -7.16 8.79
CA ALA A 58 17.12 -6.20 8.23
C ALA A 58 17.06 -6.34 6.69
N PRO A 59 15.88 -6.10 6.06
CA PRO A 59 15.76 -6.06 4.61
C PRO A 59 16.77 -5.10 3.98
N THR A 60 17.34 -5.49 2.83
CA THR A 60 18.29 -4.63 2.11
C THR A 60 17.58 -3.53 1.32
N ASP A 61 16.34 -3.76 0.91
CA ASP A 61 15.53 -2.82 0.16
C ASP A 61 14.92 -1.73 1.06
N ALA A 62 15.20 -0.46 0.74
CA ALA A 62 14.70 0.70 1.48
C ALA A 62 13.16 0.83 1.51
N ALA A 63 12.46 0.40 0.46
CA ALA A 63 11.00 0.41 0.42
C ALA A 63 10.44 -0.64 1.37
N VAL A 64 11.03 -1.83 1.40
CA VAL A 64 10.66 -2.90 2.31
C VAL A 64 10.90 -2.50 3.76
N LEU A 65 12.01 -1.83 4.07
CA LEU A 65 12.27 -1.28 5.40
C LEU A 65 11.18 -0.29 5.86
N ARG A 66 10.64 0.53 4.96
CA ARG A 66 9.54 1.45 5.27
C ARG A 66 8.20 0.72 5.43
N MET A 67 7.95 -0.32 4.64
CA MET A 67 6.73 -1.13 4.75
C MET A 67 6.73 -2.02 6.00
N LEU A 68 7.90 -2.44 6.48
CA LEU A 68 8.10 -3.32 7.63
C LEU A 68 8.86 -2.57 8.75
N PRO A 69 8.22 -1.61 9.44
CA PRO A 69 8.89 -0.75 10.41
C PRO A 69 9.48 -1.54 11.58
N VAL A 70 10.60 -1.04 12.12
CA VAL A 70 11.23 -1.60 13.32
C VAL A 70 10.38 -1.34 14.55
N ALA A 71 10.25 -2.34 15.42
CA ALA A 71 9.46 -2.24 16.65
C ALA A 71 10.23 -1.63 17.83
N SER A 72 11.54 -1.39 17.68
CA SER A 72 12.41 -0.84 18.72
C SER A 72 13.65 -0.20 18.10
N ASP A 73 14.20 0.81 18.78
CA ASP A 73 15.51 1.40 18.49
C ASP A 73 16.67 0.55 19.04
N ASP A 74 16.38 -0.40 19.94
CA ASP A 74 17.34 -1.39 20.41
C ASP A 74 17.56 -2.47 19.34
N PRO A 75 18.78 -2.63 18.80
CA PRO A 75 19.06 -3.59 17.73
C PRO A 75 18.71 -5.04 18.09
N GLU A 76 18.96 -5.48 19.33
CA GLU A 76 18.72 -6.87 19.74
C GLU A 76 17.22 -7.16 19.79
N VAL A 77 16.45 -6.22 20.36
CA VAL A 77 14.98 -6.31 20.41
C VAL A 77 14.38 -6.21 19.01
N ALA A 78 14.94 -5.36 18.15
CA ALA A 78 14.48 -5.21 16.77
C ALA A 78 14.73 -6.48 15.95
N ASP A 79 15.89 -7.13 16.13
CA ASP A 79 16.22 -8.43 15.51
C ASP A 79 15.25 -9.52 15.99
N GLU A 80 15.02 -9.64 17.29
CA GLU A 80 14.10 -10.64 17.85
C GLU A 80 12.67 -10.42 17.33
N PHE A 81 12.21 -9.16 17.29
CA PHE A 81 10.89 -8.84 16.76
C PHE A 81 10.78 -9.20 15.26
N ARG A 82 11.78 -8.86 14.44
CA ARG A 82 11.82 -9.26 13.02
C ARG A 82 11.73 -10.77 12.86
N LYS A 83 12.53 -11.50 13.65
CA LYS A 83 12.58 -12.96 13.64
C LYS A 83 11.20 -13.61 13.76
N PHE A 84 10.35 -13.07 14.63
CA PHE A 84 9.04 -13.65 14.93
C PHE A 84 7.86 -13.04 14.16
N THR A 85 8.01 -11.87 13.53
CA THR A 85 6.86 -11.13 12.97
C THR A 85 6.99 -10.79 11.50
N GLU A 86 8.22 -10.67 10.96
CA GLU A 86 8.44 -10.12 9.62
C GLU A 86 7.78 -10.98 8.54
N LEU A 87 7.91 -12.31 8.64
CA LEU A 87 7.33 -13.24 7.67
C LEU A 87 5.79 -13.17 7.65
N GLY A 88 5.16 -13.18 8.83
CA GLY A 88 3.71 -13.03 8.94
C GLY A 88 3.20 -11.68 8.42
N LEU A 89 3.95 -10.60 8.69
CA LEU A 89 3.61 -9.26 8.20
C LEU A 89 3.74 -9.16 6.67
N ARG A 90 4.80 -9.73 6.08
CA ARG A 90 4.96 -9.83 4.62
C ARG A 90 3.80 -10.59 4.00
N GLU A 91 3.47 -11.77 4.53
CA GLU A 91 2.33 -12.56 4.03
C GLU A 91 1.02 -11.79 4.09
N GLN A 92 0.74 -11.08 5.19
CA GLN A 92 -0.46 -10.27 5.33
C GLN A 92 -0.51 -9.15 4.29
N LYS A 93 0.59 -8.42 4.09
CA LYS A 93 0.69 -7.33 3.11
C LYS A 93 0.58 -7.83 1.67
N MET A 94 1.27 -8.92 1.33
CA MET A 94 1.16 -9.55 0.01
C MET A 94 -0.29 -9.99 -0.27
N ARG A 95 -0.96 -10.65 0.70
CA ARG A 95 -2.39 -11.01 0.55
C ARG A 95 -3.27 -9.79 0.32
N ALA A 96 -3.04 -8.70 1.04
CA ALA A 96 -3.78 -7.45 0.87
C ALA A 96 -3.59 -6.84 -0.52
N LEU A 97 -2.35 -6.81 -1.03
CA LEU A 97 -2.01 -6.31 -2.36
C LEU A 97 -2.61 -7.20 -3.46
N THR A 98 -2.48 -8.53 -3.35
CA THR A 98 -3.10 -9.48 -4.28
C THR A 98 -4.62 -9.32 -4.30
N GLN A 99 -5.25 -9.16 -3.13
CA GLN A 99 -6.69 -8.93 -3.06
C GLN A 99 -7.10 -7.61 -3.73
N ALA A 100 -6.34 -6.52 -3.50
CA ALA A 100 -6.60 -5.23 -4.15
C ALA A 100 -6.47 -5.32 -5.68
N SER A 101 -5.46 -6.03 -6.18
CA SER A 101 -5.30 -6.33 -7.62
C SER A 101 -6.52 -7.07 -8.19
N MET A 102 -6.99 -8.12 -7.50
CA MET A 102 -8.18 -8.87 -7.92
C MET A 102 -9.45 -8.02 -7.90
N ASP A 103 -9.64 -7.18 -6.88
CA ASP A 103 -10.81 -6.30 -6.75
C ASP A 103 -10.87 -5.30 -7.92
N VAL A 104 -9.73 -4.74 -8.35
CA VAL A 104 -9.63 -3.78 -9.47
C VAL A 104 -9.99 -4.39 -10.82
N HIS A 105 -9.75 -5.69 -11.02
CA HIS A 105 -9.82 -6.35 -12.34
C HIS A 105 -11.16 -6.15 -13.08
N SER A 106 -12.26 -5.94 -12.34
CA SER A 106 -13.59 -5.72 -12.92
C SER A 106 -13.86 -4.27 -13.38
N GLY A 107 -12.96 -3.33 -13.08
CA GLY A 107 -13.15 -1.89 -13.30
C GLY A 107 -14.10 -1.20 -12.31
N ARG A 108 -14.85 -1.96 -11.51
CA ARG A 108 -15.73 -1.41 -10.48
C ARG A 108 -15.47 -2.07 -9.14
N VAL A 109 -14.89 -1.32 -8.22
CA VAL A 109 -14.53 -1.79 -6.88
C VAL A 109 -15.65 -1.44 -5.90
N VAL A 110 -16.07 -2.42 -5.09
CA VAL A 110 -17.05 -2.23 -4.01
C VAL A 110 -16.50 -2.83 -2.72
N LEU A 111 -16.26 -1.98 -1.73
CA LEU A 111 -15.64 -2.36 -0.47
C LEU A 111 -16.62 -2.19 0.69
N ASN A 112 -16.71 -3.19 1.55
CA ASN A 112 -17.25 -3.01 2.89
C ASN A 112 -16.20 -2.34 3.80
N GLN A 113 -16.56 -2.08 5.06
CA GLN A 113 -15.67 -1.39 6.01
C GLN A 113 -14.35 -2.14 6.28
N GLU A 114 -14.37 -3.47 6.32
CA GLU A 114 -13.18 -4.29 6.53
C GLU A 114 -12.25 -4.23 5.31
N LYS A 115 -12.81 -4.49 4.11
CA LYS A 115 -12.07 -4.43 2.85
C LYS A 115 -11.51 -3.03 2.57
N ALA A 116 -12.22 -1.97 2.97
CA ALA A 116 -11.73 -0.59 2.85
C ALA A 116 -10.43 -0.37 3.65
N ARG A 117 -10.32 -0.93 4.86
CA ARG A 117 -9.07 -0.86 5.65
C ARG A 117 -7.93 -1.62 4.98
N VAL A 118 -8.21 -2.80 4.43
CA VAL A 118 -7.24 -3.61 3.68
C VAL A 118 -6.73 -2.85 2.45
N TRP A 119 -7.65 -2.26 1.69
CA TRP A 119 -7.34 -1.43 0.52
C TRP A 119 -6.54 -0.17 0.87
N ALA A 120 -6.90 0.53 1.94
CA ALA A 120 -6.14 1.69 2.40
C ALA A 120 -4.70 1.30 2.78
N GLY A 121 -4.51 0.14 3.40
CA GLY A 121 -3.18 -0.42 3.68
C GLY A 121 -2.40 -0.76 2.40
N ALA A 122 -3.03 -1.39 1.42
CA ALA A 122 -2.41 -1.72 0.13
C ALA A 122 -1.98 -0.45 -0.64
N LEU A 123 -2.83 0.57 -0.70
CA LEU A 123 -2.48 1.87 -1.30
C LEU A 123 -1.34 2.55 -0.56
N ASN A 124 -1.32 2.47 0.78
CA ASN A 124 -0.21 2.99 1.57
C ASN A 124 1.11 2.27 1.24
N ASP A 125 1.12 0.95 1.09
CA ASP A 125 2.32 0.20 0.74
C ASP A 125 2.85 0.54 -0.67
N VAL A 126 1.95 0.78 -1.63
CA VAL A 126 2.31 1.32 -2.95
C VAL A 126 2.93 2.72 -2.83
N ARG A 127 2.31 3.62 -2.08
CA ARG A 127 2.82 5.00 -1.87
C ARG A 127 4.17 5.01 -1.16
N LEU A 128 4.36 4.16 -0.15
CA LEU A 128 5.64 4.01 0.54
C LEU A 128 6.73 3.55 -0.43
N THR A 129 6.41 2.62 -1.33
CA THR A 129 7.34 2.12 -2.34
C THR A 129 7.71 3.22 -3.33
N LEU A 130 6.72 3.85 -3.95
CA LEU A 130 6.93 4.95 -4.91
C LEU A 130 7.69 6.11 -4.29
N GLY A 131 7.25 6.59 -3.11
CA GLY A 131 7.89 7.69 -2.41
C GLY A 131 9.34 7.38 -2.01
N THR A 132 9.66 6.12 -1.72
CA THR A 132 11.05 5.71 -1.44
C THR A 132 11.92 5.73 -2.70
N ARG A 133 11.41 5.27 -3.85
CA ARG A 133 12.14 5.32 -5.13
C ARG A 133 12.32 6.74 -5.66
N LEU A 134 11.34 7.61 -5.40
CA LEU A 134 11.39 9.05 -5.64
C LEU A 134 12.23 9.82 -4.61
N ASN A 135 12.81 9.12 -3.61
CA ASN A 135 13.60 9.72 -2.54
C ASN A 135 12.87 10.85 -1.78
N LEU A 136 11.55 10.72 -1.59
CA LEU A 136 10.72 11.62 -0.79
C LEU A 136 10.98 11.39 0.71
N LYS A 137 11.47 12.43 1.38
CA LYS A 137 11.84 12.40 2.80
C LYS A 137 10.94 13.27 3.66
N THR A 138 10.37 14.32 3.07
CA THR A 138 9.57 15.33 3.75
C THR A 138 8.23 15.56 3.04
N ASP A 139 7.30 16.17 3.75
CA ASP A 139 6.03 16.61 3.16
C ASP A 139 6.26 17.70 2.10
N GLU A 140 7.31 18.52 2.25
CA GLU A 140 7.72 19.51 1.26
C GLU A 140 8.17 18.88 -0.07
N ASP A 141 8.89 17.74 -0.02
CA ASP A 141 9.29 17.01 -1.22
C ASP A 141 8.05 16.53 -2.00
N SER A 142 7.06 16.00 -1.27
CA SER A 142 5.82 15.49 -1.86
C SER A 142 4.98 16.63 -2.46
N ALA A 143 4.84 17.75 -1.76
CA ALA A 143 4.11 18.93 -2.25
C ALA A 143 4.79 19.60 -3.46
N ARG A 144 6.13 19.55 -3.55
CA ARG A 144 6.86 20.00 -4.73
C ARG A 144 6.59 19.07 -5.93
N LEU A 145 6.58 17.76 -5.69
CA LEU A 145 6.34 16.76 -6.71
C LEU A 145 4.93 16.88 -7.30
N GLU A 146 3.92 17.08 -6.45
CA GLU A 146 2.53 17.29 -6.85
C GLU A 146 2.39 18.45 -7.86
N LYS A 147 3.09 19.56 -7.62
CA LYS A 147 3.08 20.74 -8.50
C LYS A 147 3.83 20.56 -9.81
N LEU A 148 4.89 19.78 -9.81
CA LEU A 148 5.74 19.56 -11.00
C LEU A 148 5.10 18.59 -11.98
N TYR A 149 4.34 17.61 -11.47
CA TYR A 149 3.80 16.51 -12.25
C TYR A 149 2.27 16.41 -12.08
N SER A 150 1.58 17.54 -12.18
CA SER A 150 0.10 17.57 -12.20
C SER A 150 -0.47 17.24 -13.59
N ASP A 151 0.33 17.41 -14.64
CA ASP A 151 -0.09 17.21 -16.03
C ASP A 151 0.61 15.96 -16.64
N PRO A 152 -0.14 14.88 -16.92
CA PRO A 152 0.41 13.69 -17.56
C PRO A 152 1.11 13.95 -18.89
N GLU A 153 0.70 14.98 -19.65
CA GLU A 153 1.29 15.29 -20.96
C GLU A 153 2.68 15.91 -20.87
N SER A 154 3.07 16.38 -19.68
CA SER A 154 4.37 17.01 -19.41
C SER A 154 5.48 16.04 -18.98
N VAL A 155 5.17 14.75 -18.87
CA VAL A 155 6.08 13.72 -18.35
C VAL A 155 6.86 13.03 -19.47
N GLU A 156 8.19 13.19 -19.43
CA GLU A 156 9.11 12.64 -20.43
C GLU A 156 10.07 11.58 -19.85
N ASP A 157 10.14 11.42 -18.52
CA ASP A 157 11.07 10.54 -17.84
C ASP A 157 10.40 9.59 -16.83
N ILE A 158 11.18 8.61 -16.35
CA ILE A 158 10.72 7.58 -15.42
C ILE A 158 10.35 8.20 -14.06
N GLU A 159 11.10 9.22 -13.62
CA GLU A 159 10.85 9.92 -12.36
C GLU A 159 9.50 10.63 -12.38
N GLY A 160 9.20 11.37 -13.44
CA GLY A 160 7.90 12.01 -13.65
C GLY A 160 6.75 11.00 -13.75
N TYR A 161 6.97 9.84 -14.36
CA TYR A 161 5.95 8.80 -14.40
C TYR A 161 5.67 8.22 -13.01
N MET A 162 6.72 7.92 -12.23
CA MET A 162 6.56 7.49 -10.83
C MET A 162 5.86 8.56 -9.98
N ALA A 163 6.12 9.83 -10.25
CA ALA A 163 5.46 10.95 -9.59
C ALA A 163 3.96 11.02 -9.88
N LEU A 164 3.56 10.84 -11.15
CA LEU A 164 2.14 10.74 -11.52
C LEU A 164 1.45 9.60 -10.79
N LEU A 165 2.09 8.42 -10.73
CA LEU A 165 1.56 7.25 -10.01
C LEU A 165 1.42 7.53 -8.51
N TYR A 166 2.41 8.21 -7.91
CA TYR A 166 2.37 8.60 -6.51
C TYR A 166 1.20 9.56 -6.23
N ASN A 167 1.01 10.57 -7.08
CA ASN A 167 -0.09 11.52 -6.96
C ASN A 167 -1.46 10.83 -7.13
N PHE A 168 -1.60 9.99 -8.16
CA PHE A 168 -2.82 9.24 -8.43
C PHE A 168 -3.21 8.33 -7.26
N THR A 169 -2.26 7.55 -6.74
CA THR A 169 -2.52 6.66 -5.59
C THR A 169 -2.76 7.42 -4.29
N THR A 170 -2.14 8.59 -4.12
CA THR A 170 -2.40 9.50 -2.99
C THR A 170 -3.84 10.01 -3.04
N TRP A 171 -4.26 10.57 -4.16
CA TRP A 171 -5.64 11.03 -4.37
C TRP A 171 -6.65 9.88 -4.15
N LEU A 172 -6.39 8.70 -4.70
CA LEU A 172 -7.28 7.56 -4.53
C LEU A 172 -7.41 7.15 -3.05
N GLN A 173 -6.31 7.14 -2.30
CA GLN A 173 -6.35 6.86 -0.86
C GLN A 173 -7.11 7.94 -0.09
N GLU A 174 -6.91 9.22 -0.43
CA GLU A 174 -7.63 10.35 0.20
C GLU A 174 -9.15 10.24 0.01
N THR A 175 -9.62 9.89 -1.18
CA THR A 175 -11.06 9.70 -1.44
C THR A 175 -11.64 8.55 -0.60
N LEU A 176 -10.88 7.45 -0.45
CA LEU A 176 -11.29 6.31 0.38
C LEU A 176 -11.33 6.68 1.87
N MET A 177 -10.27 7.31 2.38
CA MET A 177 -10.16 7.72 3.78
C MET A 177 -11.23 8.75 4.14
N SER A 178 -11.49 9.73 3.27
CA SER A 178 -12.54 10.72 3.46
C SER A 178 -13.92 10.05 3.54
N SER A 179 -14.23 9.15 2.61
CA SER A 179 -15.48 8.39 2.63
C SER A 179 -15.63 7.53 3.90
N MET A 180 -14.53 6.93 4.38
CA MET A 180 -14.53 6.16 5.63
C MET A 180 -14.78 7.04 6.86
N LEU A 181 -14.19 8.24 6.93
CA LEU A 181 -14.40 9.19 8.02
C LEU A 181 -15.86 9.68 8.06
N GLU A 182 -16.43 10.06 6.92
CA GLU A 182 -17.85 10.45 6.82
C GLU A 182 -18.79 9.34 7.33
N SER A 183 -18.42 8.07 7.14
CA SER A 183 -19.20 6.94 7.63
C SER A 183 -19.21 6.82 9.15
N LEU A 184 -18.11 7.20 9.81
CA LEU A 184 -17.96 7.15 11.27
C LEU A 184 -18.78 8.25 11.92
N ASP A 185 -18.70 9.48 11.39
CA ASP A 185 -19.44 10.63 11.90
C ASP A 185 -20.97 10.38 11.86
N LEU A 186 -21.46 9.72 10.82
CA LEU A 186 -22.87 9.37 10.71
C LEU A 186 -23.28 8.27 11.69
N ALA A 187 -22.43 7.26 11.91
CA ALA A 187 -22.69 6.21 12.88
C ALA A 187 -22.75 6.76 14.31
N GLU A 188 -21.88 7.72 14.67
CA GLU A 188 -21.94 8.41 15.96
C GLU A 188 -23.20 9.28 16.12
N ASN A 189 -23.61 9.97 15.06
CA ASN A 189 -24.83 10.79 15.07
C ASN A 189 -26.11 9.94 15.17
N ASP A 190 -26.14 8.76 14.57
CA ASP A 190 -27.26 7.82 14.67
C ASP A 190 -27.31 7.11 16.03
N ALA A 191 -26.16 6.82 16.65
CA ALA A 191 -26.09 6.22 17.98
C ALA A 191 -26.48 7.19 19.12
N ASN A 192 -26.40 8.50 18.87
CA ASN A 192 -26.76 9.56 19.81
C ASN A 192 -28.21 10.09 19.65
N ARG A 193 -29.03 9.46 18.81
CA ARG A 193 -30.46 9.78 18.62
C ARG A 193 -31.36 8.74 19.28
#